data_AF-A0A4Y2ESY6-F1
#
_entry.id   AF-A0A4Y2ESY6-F1
#
_cell.length_a   1.000
_cell.length_b   1.000
_cell.length_c   1.000
_cell.angle_alpha   90.00
_cell.angle_beta   90.00
_cell.angle_gamma   90.00
#
_symmetry.space_group_name_H-M   'P 1'
#
loop_
_entity.id
_entity.type
_entity.pdbx_description
1 polymer ?
#
loop_
_entity_poly.entity_id
_entity_poly.type
_entity_poly.pdbx_seq_one_letter_code
_entity_poly.pdbx_strand_id
1 'polypeptide(L)'
;MTLSLKDRALLARLFYKNGDCAAIALKKFRTLKGLRSGSGPMTAFGLKKMTDKFEESGSFDVKCGKGRKASASASVEDVATVLKEASISALGTCSVRGISRTLGMPVSTIRKILRNMMQCYPFKITRGVGSC
;
A
#
# COMPACT_ATOMS: atom_id res chain seq x y z
N MET A 1 -0.42 -5.77 13.78
CA MET A 1 -0.33 -4.88 14.96
C MET A 1 0.83 -3.92 14.77
N THR A 2 0.54 -2.63 14.56
CA THR A 2 1.55 -1.57 14.45
C THR A 2 1.74 -0.88 15.80
N LEU A 3 2.97 -0.81 16.29
CA LEU A 3 3.28 -0.04 17.51
C LEU A 3 3.15 1.46 17.24
N SER A 4 2.54 2.19 18.19
CA SER A 4 2.46 3.65 18.13
C SER A 4 3.86 4.27 18.23
N LEU A 5 4.05 5.49 17.71
CA LEU A 5 5.33 6.21 17.81
C LEU A 5 5.76 6.41 19.27
N LYS A 6 4.81 6.72 20.16
CA LYS A 6 5.06 6.87 21.60
C LYS A 6 5.59 5.57 22.22
N ASP A 7 5.05 4.43 21.82
CA ASP A 7 5.49 3.13 22.32
C ASP A 7 6.90 2.76 21.82
N ARG A 8 7.24 3.13 20.58
CA ARG A 8 8.60 2.92 20.03
C ARG A 8 9.64 3.76 20.76
N ALA A 9 9.34 5.03 20.99
CA ALA A 9 10.20 5.92 21.76
C ALA A 9 10.40 5.42 23.20
N LEU A 10 9.32 4.94 23.85
CA LEU A 10 9.41 4.35 25.18
C LEU A 10 10.29 3.10 25.18
N LEU A 11 10.16 2.23 24.16
CA LEU A 11 10.96 1.03 24.02
C LEU A 11 12.46 1.34 23.82
N ALA A 12 12.80 2.29 22.95
CA ALA A 12 14.19 2.71 22.75
C ALA A 12 14.78 3.32 24.03
N ARG A 13 14.01 4.17 24.74
CA ARG A 13 14.43 4.73 26.03
C ARG A 13 14.69 3.62 27.06
N LEU A 14 13.85 2.59 27.12
CA LEU A 14 14.06 1.45 28.00
C LEU A 14 15.26 0.60 27.57
N PHE A 15 15.52 0.47 26.27
CA PHE A 15 16.66 -0.26 25.75
C PHE A 15 17.98 0.32 26.24
N TYR A 16 18.22 1.62 26.01
CA TYR A 16 19.45 2.29 26.45
C TYR A 16 19.60 2.33 27.98
N LYS A 17 18.50 2.54 28.72
CA LYS A 17 18.53 2.53 30.20
C LYS A 17 18.91 1.18 30.81
N ASN A 18 18.82 0.08 30.05
CA ASN A 18 19.14 -1.26 30.54
C ASN A 18 20.41 -1.83 29.85
N GLY A 19 21.29 -0.96 29.35
CA GLY A 19 22.56 -1.38 28.72
C GLY A 19 22.36 -2.27 27.50
N ASP A 20 21.42 -1.89 26.63
CA ASP A 20 21.13 -2.57 25.36
C ASP A 20 20.62 -4.02 25.50
N CYS A 21 20.14 -4.38 26.69
CA CYS A 21 19.49 -5.66 26.91
C CYS A 21 18.02 -5.64 26.45
N ALA A 22 17.77 -6.11 25.22
CA ALA A 22 16.43 -6.18 24.63
C ALA A 22 15.42 -6.97 25.48
N ALA A 23 15.86 -8.07 26.11
CA ALA A 23 14.99 -8.91 26.93
C ALA A 23 14.44 -8.15 28.16
N ILE A 24 15.32 -7.43 28.86
CA ILE A 24 14.96 -6.63 30.05
C ILE A 24 14.07 -5.45 29.63
N ALA A 25 14.43 -4.75 28.56
CA ALA A 25 13.65 -3.63 28.04
C ALA A 25 12.22 -4.06 27.65
N LEU A 26 12.08 -5.18 26.94
CA LEU A 26 10.78 -5.73 26.58
C LEU A 26 9.98 -6.21 27.79
N LYS A 27 10.64 -6.82 28.79
CA LYS A 27 9.97 -7.21 30.05
C LYS A 27 9.38 -5.99 30.75
N LYS A 28 10.18 -4.92 30.92
CA LYS A 28 9.72 -3.64 31.53
C LYS A 28 8.63 -2.96 30.71
N PHE A 29 8.72 -2.98 29.39
CA PHE A 29 7.67 -2.42 28.53
C PHE A 29 6.34 -3.16 28.69
N ARG A 30 6.38 -4.50 28.74
CA ARG A 30 5.18 -5.33 28.94
C ARG A 30 4.54 -5.08 30.30
N THR A 31 5.33 -4.98 31.37
CA THR A 31 4.80 -4.65 32.70
C THR A 31 4.15 -3.27 32.73
N LEU A 32 4.77 -2.27 32.09
CA LEU A 32 4.21 -0.91 32.02
C LEU A 32 2.91 -0.83 31.20
N LYS A 33 2.74 -1.72 30.23
CA LYS A 33 1.55 -1.78 29.36
C LYS A 33 0.50 -2.80 29.79
N GLY A 34 0.75 -3.57 30.87
CA GLY A 34 -0.15 -4.65 31.30
C GLY A 34 -0.32 -5.78 30.28
N LEU A 35 0.69 -6.01 29.42
CA LEU A 35 0.62 -7.03 28.38
C LEU A 35 0.94 -8.43 28.94
N ARG A 36 0.20 -9.45 28.49
CA ARG A 36 0.43 -10.84 28.89
C ARG A 36 1.82 -11.32 28.45
N SER A 37 2.56 -11.96 29.36
CA SER A 37 3.86 -12.59 29.08
C SER A 37 3.77 -13.55 27.90
N GLY A 38 4.65 -13.38 26.90
CA GLY A 38 4.66 -14.18 25.67
C GLY A 38 3.81 -13.61 24.51
N SER A 39 2.87 -12.71 24.79
CA SER A 39 2.04 -12.03 23.79
C SER A 39 2.54 -10.59 23.59
N GLY A 40 3.60 -10.43 22.79
CA GLY A 40 4.20 -9.11 22.52
C GLY A 40 4.22 -8.80 21.04
N PRO A 41 3.86 -7.57 20.61
CA PRO A 41 3.98 -7.14 19.22
C PRO A 41 5.44 -7.00 18.75
N MET A 42 6.40 -7.13 19.66
CA MET A 42 7.83 -6.93 19.41
C MET A 42 8.67 -8.10 19.93
N THR A 43 9.55 -8.61 19.08
CA THR A 43 10.60 -9.57 19.44
C THR A 43 11.88 -8.84 19.84
N ALA A 44 12.80 -9.52 20.52
CA ALA A 44 14.11 -8.94 20.88
C ALA A 44 14.88 -8.47 19.63
N PHE A 45 14.86 -9.28 18.57
CA PHE A 45 15.43 -8.93 17.28
C PHE A 45 14.74 -7.72 16.64
N GLY A 46 13.41 -7.66 16.71
CA GLY A 46 12.63 -6.52 16.20
C GLY A 46 12.95 -5.21 16.94
N LEU A 47 13.17 -5.27 18.25
CA LEU A 47 13.61 -4.12 19.04
C LEU A 47 14.99 -3.64 18.60
N LYS A 48 15.97 -4.55 18.50
CA LYS A 48 17.33 -4.20 18.04
C LYS A 48 17.28 -3.51 16.66
N LYS A 49 16.60 -4.13 15.70
CA LYS A 49 16.44 -3.58 14.34
C LYS A 49 15.74 -2.22 14.31
N MET A 50 14.85 -1.96 15.26
CA MET A 50 14.20 -0.65 15.40
C MET A 50 15.16 0.40 15.92
N THR A 51 15.97 0.06 16.92
CA THR A 51 17.00 0.93 17.48
C THR A 51 18.08 1.22 16.43
N ASP A 52 18.58 0.21 15.72
CA ASP A 52 19.59 0.38 14.66
C ASP A 52 19.11 1.38 13.58
N LYS A 53 17.84 1.27 13.16
CA LYS A 53 17.24 2.21 12.21
C LYS A 53 17.09 3.62 12.78
N PHE A 54 16.84 3.73 14.07
CA PHE A 54 16.76 5.02 14.74
C PHE A 54 18.14 5.68 14.80
N GLU A 55 19.20 4.92 15.06
CA GLU A 55 20.58 5.42 15.00
C GLU A 55 20.98 5.84 13.58
N GLU A 56 20.55 5.08 12.56
CA GLU A 56 20.83 5.40 11.16
C GLU A 56 20.04 6.62 10.65
N SER A 57 18.77 6.75 11.03
CA SER A 57 17.85 7.73 10.43
C SER A 57 17.37 8.84 11.36
N GLY A 58 17.69 8.78 12.66
CA GLY A 58 17.22 9.72 13.69
C GLY A 58 15.71 9.67 13.94
N SER A 59 14.98 8.73 13.33
CA SER A 59 13.52 8.73 13.33
C SER A 59 12.93 7.36 13.61
N PHE A 60 11.83 7.34 14.38
CA PHE A 60 11.00 6.16 14.57
C PHE A 60 9.87 6.04 13.54
N ASP A 61 9.81 6.94 12.57
CA ASP A 61 8.76 6.91 11.56
C ASP A 61 8.85 5.65 10.68
N VAL A 62 7.70 5.03 10.38
CA VAL A 62 7.70 3.94 9.39
C VAL A 62 7.66 4.59 8.03
N LYS A 63 8.81 4.64 7.35
CA LYS A 63 8.81 4.99 5.93
C LYS A 63 7.80 4.10 5.20
N CYS A 64 6.88 4.72 4.46
CA CYS A 64 5.98 3.99 3.58
C CYS A 64 6.81 3.04 2.71
N GLY A 65 6.43 1.76 2.68
CA GLY A 65 7.10 0.78 1.82
C GLY A 65 7.11 1.27 0.38
N LYS A 66 8.18 0.99 -0.36
CA LYS A 66 8.24 1.26 -1.80
C LYS A 66 7.18 0.41 -2.51
N GLY A 67 5.99 0.97 -2.65
CA GLY A 67 4.87 0.33 -3.33
C GLY A 67 5.12 0.15 -4.82
N ARG A 68 4.25 -0.59 -5.49
CA ARG A 68 4.24 -0.61 -6.96
C ARG A 68 3.88 0.79 -7.45
N LYS A 69 4.65 1.30 -8.41
CA LYS A 69 4.34 2.58 -9.07
C LYS A 69 2.93 2.51 -9.66
N ALA A 70 2.14 3.56 -9.49
CA ALA A 70 0.90 3.73 -10.22
C ALA A 70 1.19 3.70 -11.73
N SER A 71 0.20 3.29 -12.53
CA SER A 71 0.27 3.49 -13.98
C SER A 71 0.52 4.97 -14.27
N ALA A 72 1.38 5.26 -15.24
CA ALA A 72 1.65 6.63 -15.66
C ALA A 72 0.34 7.32 -16.04
N SER A 73 0.10 8.54 -15.54
CA SER A 73 -1.13 9.29 -15.82
C SER A 73 -1.41 9.36 -17.32
N ALA A 74 -0.42 9.71 -18.14
CA ALA A 74 -0.56 9.80 -19.60
C ALA A 74 -1.23 8.56 -20.23
N SER A 75 -0.85 7.35 -19.77
CA SER A 75 -1.43 6.10 -20.28
C SER A 75 -2.90 5.88 -19.88
N VAL A 76 -3.38 6.59 -18.88
CA VAL A 76 -4.75 6.53 -18.36
C VAL A 76 -5.65 7.45 -19.19
N GLU A 77 -5.16 8.66 -19.49
CA GLU A 77 -5.88 9.60 -20.36
C GLU A 77 -6.04 9.03 -21.78
N ASP A 78 -5.01 8.39 -22.34
CA ASP A 78 -5.09 7.73 -23.65
C ASP A 78 -6.10 6.57 -23.67
N VAL A 79 -6.20 5.79 -22.59
CA VAL A 79 -7.21 4.73 -22.48
C VAL A 79 -8.62 5.31 -22.33
N ALA A 80 -8.76 6.44 -21.62
CA ALA A 80 -10.05 7.10 -21.42
C ALA A 80 -10.59 7.75 -22.70
N THR A 81 -9.72 8.38 -23.49
CA THR A 81 -10.09 8.99 -24.78
C THR A 81 -10.56 7.94 -25.78
N VAL A 82 -9.79 6.86 -25.96
CA VAL A 82 -10.18 5.74 -26.84
C VAL A 82 -11.48 5.08 -26.38
N LEU A 83 -11.70 4.95 -25.07
CA LEU A 83 -12.96 4.44 -24.54
C LEU A 83 -14.13 5.38 -24.84
N LYS A 84 -13.93 6.70 -24.71
CA LYS A 84 -14.95 7.71 -24.97
C LYS A 84 -15.35 7.74 -26.45
N GLU A 85 -14.37 7.73 -27.36
CA GLU A 85 -14.61 7.66 -28.80
C GLU A 85 -15.36 6.38 -29.18
N ALA A 86 -14.94 5.23 -28.65
CA ALA A 86 -15.60 3.96 -28.92
C ALA A 86 -17.03 3.93 -28.36
N SER A 87 -17.30 4.60 -27.24
CA SER A 87 -18.65 4.74 -26.67
C SER A 87 -19.58 5.63 -27.50
N ILE A 88 -19.04 6.59 -28.26
CA ILE A 88 -19.81 7.48 -29.15
C ILE A 88 -20.10 6.80 -30.49
N SER A 89 -19.27 5.82 -30.89
CA SER A 89 -19.43 5.08 -32.13
C SER A 89 -20.68 4.18 -32.13
N ALA A 90 -21.25 3.94 -33.32
CA ALA A 90 -22.51 3.22 -33.54
C ALA A 90 -22.57 1.79 -32.95
N LEU A 91 -21.43 1.20 -32.57
CA LEU A 91 -21.34 -0.14 -31.99
C LEU A 91 -21.53 -0.17 -30.46
N GLY A 92 -21.48 0.97 -29.78
CA GLY A 92 -21.76 1.11 -28.33
C GLY A 92 -20.94 0.21 -27.40
N THR A 93 -19.93 -0.49 -27.92
CA THR A 93 -19.21 -1.56 -27.23
C THR A 93 -17.73 -1.47 -27.57
N CYS A 94 -16.89 -1.39 -26.54
CA CYS A 94 -15.43 -1.40 -26.70
C CYS A 94 -14.83 -2.55 -25.90
N SER A 95 -14.13 -3.45 -26.58
CA SER A 95 -13.43 -4.56 -25.91
C SER A 95 -12.04 -4.11 -25.46
N VAL A 96 -11.60 -4.58 -24.29
CA VAL A 96 -10.23 -4.36 -23.79
C VAL A 96 -9.17 -4.80 -24.82
N ARG A 97 -9.47 -5.85 -25.60
CA ARG A 97 -8.60 -6.34 -26.68
C ARG A 97 -8.58 -5.39 -27.88
N GLY A 98 -9.66 -4.66 -28.14
CA GLY A 98 -9.72 -3.56 -29.12
C GLY A 98 -8.80 -2.42 -28.71
N ILE A 99 -8.98 -1.89 -27.50
CA ILE A 99 -8.14 -0.80 -26.94
C ILE A 99 -6.66 -1.18 -26.93
N SER A 100 -6.35 -2.44 -26.60
CA SER A 100 -4.98 -2.98 -26.62
C SER A 100 -4.32 -2.93 -28.00
N ARG A 101 -5.08 -3.20 -29.08
CA ARG A 101 -4.57 -3.10 -30.45
C ARG A 101 -4.38 -1.65 -30.88
N THR A 102 -5.29 -0.76 -30.49
CA THR A 102 -5.21 0.67 -30.85
C THR A 102 -4.03 1.37 -30.18
N LEU A 103 -3.82 1.11 -28.88
CA LEU A 103 -2.77 1.77 -28.08
C LEU A 103 -1.46 0.98 -28.03
N GLY A 104 -1.39 -0.22 -28.62
CA GLY A 104 -0.24 -1.11 -28.52
C GLY A 104 0.10 -1.58 -27.10
N MET A 105 -0.81 -1.36 -26.14
CA MET A 105 -0.58 -1.68 -24.74
C MET A 105 -0.99 -3.13 -24.42
N PRO A 106 -0.30 -3.83 -23.51
CA PRO A 106 -0.74 -5.15 -23.09
C PRO A 106 -2.09 -5.09 -22.38
N VAL A 107 -2.98 -6.04 -22.70
CA VAL A 107 -4.34 -6.18 -22.16
C VAL A 107 -4.38 -6.12 -20.63
N SER A 108 -3.34 -6.63 -19.96
CA SER A 108 -3.22 -6.61 -18.49
C SER A 108 -3.07 -5.20 -17.92
N THR A 109 -2.42 -4.28 -18.63
CA THR A 109 -2.24 -2.88 -18.22
C THR A 109 -3.54 -2.11 -18.37
N ILE A 110 -4.22 -2.25 -19.51
CA ILE A 110 -5.53 -1.62 -19.74
C ILE A 110 -6.55 -2.11 -18.71
N ARG A 111 -6.56 -3.41 -18.41
CA ARG A 111 -7.45 -3.98 -17.37
C ARG A 111 -7.16 -3.41 -15.98
N LYS A 112 -5.88 -3.14 -15.64
CA LYS A 112 -5.51 -2.50 -14.37
C LYS A 112 -5.94 -1.04 -14.33
N ILE A 113 -5.76 -0.29 -15.43
CA ILE A 113 -6.17 1.11 -15.54
C ILE A 113 -7.69 1.24 -15.38
N LEU A 114 -8.46 0.43 -16.11
CA LEU A 114 -9.92 0.42 -16.04
C LEU A 114 -10.44 0.13 -14.62
N ARG A 115 -9.82 -0.83 -13.91
CA ARG A 115 -10.24 -1.21 -12.55
C ARG A 115 -9.80 -0.20 -11.49
N ASN A 116 -8.56 0.31 -11.57
CA ASN A 116 -7.96 1.10 -10.51
C ASN A 116 -8.37 2.58 -10.56
N MET A 117 -8.47 3.15 -11.76
CA MET A 117 -8.68 4.59 -11.92
C MET A 117 -10.09 4.93 -12.39
N MET A 118 -10.66 4.13 -13.30
CA MET A 118 -12.01 4.38 -13.83
C MET A 118 -13.14 3.69 -13.05
N GLN A 119 -12.81 2.82 -12.07
CA GLN A 119 -13.77 1.95 -11.37
C GLN A 119 -14.67 1.12 -12.31
N CYS A 120 -14.23 0.94 -13.57
CA CYS A 120 -14.94 0.19 -14.59
C CYS A 120 -14.49 -1.27 -14.54
N TYR A 121 -15.40 -2.16 -14.15
CA TYR A 121 -15.16 -3.57 -14.29
C TYR A 121 -15.57 -4.05 -15.68
N PRO A 122 -14.79 -4.92 -16.35
CA PRO A 122 -15.12 -5.42 -17.69
C PRO A 122 -16.51 -6.06 -17.81
N PHE A 123 -17.04 -6.62 -16.71
CA PHE A 123 -18.40 -7.19 -16.65
C PHE A 123 -19.52 -6.14 -16.62
N LYS A 124 -19.21 -4.86 -16.39
CA LYS A 124 -20.15 -3.72 -16.44
C LYS A 124 -20.11 -2.98 -17.78
N ILE A 125 -19.22 -3.35 -18.70
CA ILE A 125 -19.17 -2.77 -20.06
C ILE A 125 -20.31 -3.35 -20.93
N THR A 126 -20.90 -4.45 -20.49
CA THR A 126 -22.16 -4.97 -21.02
C THR A 126 -23.33 -4.33 -20.29
N ARG A 127 -24.17 -3.61 -21.03
CA ARG A 127 -25.40 -2.88 -20.64
C ARG A 127 -25.18 -1.39 -20.38
N GLY A 128 -25.14 -0.63 -21.47
CA GLY A 128 -25.80 0.67 -21.48
C GLY A 128 -27.29 0.45 -21.23
N VAL A 129 -27.71 0.54 -19.97
CA VAL A 129 -29.07 0.93 -19.61
C VAL A 129 -28.91 2.05 -18.59
N GLY A 130 -29.46 3.20 -18.94
CA GLY A 130 -29.08 4.52 -18.43
C GLY A 130 -29.29 4.74 -16.94
N SER A 131 -28.67 5.84 -16.50
CA SER A 131 -29.22 6.71 -15.46
C SER A 131 -28.59 8.09 -15.63
N CYS A 132 -29.43 9.06 -15.98
CA CYS A 132 -29.35 10.40 -15.39
C CYS A 132 -29.40 10.28 -13.86
#